data_AF-A0A6J4L730-F1
#
_entry.id   AF-A0A6J4L730-F1
#
_cell.length_a   1.000
_cell.length_b   1.000
_cell.length_c   1.000
_cell.angle_alpha   90.00
_cell.angle_beta   90.00
_cell.angle_gamma   90.00
#
_symmetry.space_group_name_H-M   'P 1'
#
loop_
_entity.id
_entity.type
_entity.pdbx_description
1 polymer ?
#
loop_
_entity_poly.entity_id
_entity_poly.type
_entity_poly.pdbx_seq_one_letter_code
_entity_poly.pdbx_strand_id
1 'polypeptide(L)' 'MHTPPHRSIQASPPETLAIFDFRVPGTGCRMRREMYAWKHCASIERLDQHHAVLIVRPGGARELAC' A
#
# COMPACT_ATOMS: atom_id res chain seq x y z
N MET A 1 24.88 -14.09 26.14
CA MET A 1 24.68 -13.57 24.76
C MET A 1 23.20 -13.70 24.47
N HIS A 2 22.45 -12.60 24.44
CA HIS A 2 21.00 -12.60 24.22
C HIS A 2 20.77 -12.47 22.71
N THR A 3 20.33 -13.54 22.04
CA THR A 3 19.85 -13.48 20.66
C THR A 3 18.57 -12.64 20.63
N PRO A 4 18.44 -11.63 19.74
CA PRO A 4 17.18 -10.91 19.61
C PRO A 4 16.08 -11.89 19.17
N PRO A 5 14.83 -11.70 19.65
CA PRO A 5 13.74 -12.58 19.27
C PRO A 5 13.58 -12.55 17.75
N HIS A 6 13.62 -13.73 17.12
CA HIS A 6 13.37 -13.92 15.71
C HIS A 6 11.95 -13.48 15.40
N ARG A 7 11.78 -12.19 15.07
CA ARG A 7 10.49 -11.60 14.73
C ARG A 7 10.09 -12.21 13.38
N SER A 8 9.23 -13.22 13.43
CA SER A 8 8.64 -13.80 12.22
C SER A 8 7.97 -12.68 11.44
N ILE A 9 8.50 -12.40 10.24
CA ILE A 9 7.97 -11.39 9.31
C ILE A 9 6.52 -11.73 8.91
N GLN A 10 6.08 -12.97 9.15
CA GLN A 10 4.73 -13.49 8.84
C GLN A 10 3.66 -13.12 9.88
N ALA A 11 4.00 -12.41 10.97
CA ALA A 11 3.00 -12.00 11.97
C ALA A 11 2.12 -10.81 11.54
N SER A 12 2.50 -10.13 10.46
CA SER A 12 1.73 -9.04 9.86
C SER A 12 1.07 -9.58 8.59
N PRO A 13 -0.21 -9.26 8.29
CA PRO A 13 -0.76 -9.60 6.99
C PRO A 13 0.12 -8.94 5.90
N PRO A 14 0.19 -9.50 4.69
CA PRO A 14 1.06 -8.97 3.65
C PRO A 14 0.61 -7.57 3.24
N GLU A 15 1.54 -6.62 3.19
CA GLU A 15 1.30 -5.32 2.55
C GLU A 15 0.97 -5.55 1.07
N THR A 16 -0.07 -4.89 0.57
CA THR A 16 -0.39 -4.94 -0.87
C THR A 16 0.29 -3.77 -1.56
N LEU A 17 1.01 -4.06 -2.64
CA LEU A 17 1.73 -3.07 -3.44
C LEU A 17 1.12 -3.02 -4.84
N ALA A 18 0.67 -1.85 -5.27
CA ALA A 18 0.18 -1.63 -6.63
C ALA A 18 1.03 -0.56 -7.33
N ILE A 19 1.66 -0.93 -8.46
CA ILE A 19 2.52 -0.02 -9.23
C ILE A 19 1.71 0.62 -10.35
N PHE A 20 1.87 1.93 -10.52
CA PHE A 20 1.19 2.76 -11.50
C PHE A 20 2.20 3.42 -12.43
N ASP A 21 1.99 3.25 -13.74
CA ASP A 21 2.74 3.94 -14.81
C ASP A 21 1.91 5.10 -15.37
N PHE A 22 2.32 6.32 -15.07
CA PHE A 22 1.65 7.56 -15.49
C PHE A 22 1.86 7.91 -16.96
N ARG A 23 2.69 7.18 -17.71
CA ARG A 23 2.73 7.30 -19.18
C ARG A 23 1.45 6.80 -19.83
N VAL A 24 0.72 5.92 -19.14
CA VAL A 24 -0.57 5.41 -19.59
C VAL A 24 -1.67 6.42 -19.20
N PRO A 25 -2.46 6.93 -20.16
CA PRO A 25 -3.56 7.84 -19.87
C PRO A 25 -4.56 7.24 -18.87
N GLY A 26 -5.00 8.05 -17.91
CA GLY A 26 -5.99 7.64 -16.92
C GLY A 26 -5.43 6.89 -15.70
N THR A 27 -4.16 6.47 -15.72
CA THR A 27 -3.51 5.82 -14.56
C THR A 27 -3.58 6.68 -13.30
N GLY A 28 -3.33 7.99 -13.40
CA GLY A 28 -3.43 8.89 -12.25
C GLY A 28 -4.85 8.99 -11.65
N CYS A 29 -5.88 8.87 -12.48
CA CYS A 29 -7.27 8.81 -12.01
C CYS A 29 -7.57 7.48 -11.32
N ARG A 30 -7.09 6.37 -11.89
CA ARG A 30 -7.21 5.04 -11.29
C ARG A 30 -6.51 4.98 -9.93
N MET A 31 -5.26 5.43 -9.85
CA MET A 31 -4.49 5.47 -8.60
C MET A 31 -5.21 6.26 -7.51
N ARG A 32 -5.74 7.45 -7.83
CA ARG A 32 -6.52 8.24 -6.86
C ARG A 32 -7.77 7.50 -6.38
N ARG A 33 -8.51 6.83 -7.28
CA ARG A 33 -9.69 6.04 -6.90
C ARG A 33 -9.32 4.89 -5.96
N GLU A 34 -8.25 4.16 -6.27
CA GLU A 34 -7.77 3.08 -5.41
C GLU A 34 -7.32 3.64 -4.05
N MET A 35 -6.55 4.73 -4.02
CA MET A 35 -6.20 5.42 -2.76
C MET A 35 -7.44 5.80 -1.93
N TYR A 36 -8.47 6.38 -2.55
CA TYR A 36 -9.71 6.72 -1.86
C TYR A 36 -10.46 5.49 -1.32
N ALA A 37 -10.45 4.38 -2.05
CA ALA A 37 -11.06 3.13 -1.60
C ALA A 37 -10.36 2.58 -0.35
N TRP A 38 -9.04 2.72 -0.28
CA TRP A 38 -8.23 2.28 0.85
C TRP A 38 -8.09 3.33 1.97
N LYS A 39 -8.58 4.56 1.79
CA LYS A 39 -8.58 5.63 2.82
C LYS A 39 -7.22 5.76 3.53
N HIS A 40 -7.22 5.74 4.88
CA HIS A 40 -6.04 5.90 5.73
C HIS A 40 -5.12 4.67 5.74
N CYS A 41 -5.50 3.58 5.06
CA CYS A 41 -4.71 2.35 5.00
C CYS A 41 -3.66 2.40 3.89
N ALA A 42 -3.71 3.40 3.02
CA ALA A 42 -2.83 3.49 1.87
C ALA A 42 -1.94 4.73 1.91
N SER A 43 -0.69 4.55 1.48
CA SER A 43 0.26 5.62 1.20
C SER A 43 0.77 5.51 -0.23
N ILE A 44 1.11 6.65 -0.82
CA ILE A 44 1.71 6.70 -2.16
C ILE A 44 3.19 7.02 -2.00
N GLU A 45 4.03 6.26 -2.69
CA GLU A 45 5.45 6.55 -2.84
C GLU A 45 5.78 6.72 -4.32
N ARG A 46 6.53 7.78 -4.65
CA ARG A 46 6.99 8.01 -6.02
C ARG A 46 8.31 7.26 -6.22
N LEU A 47 8.36 6.40 -7.22
CA LEU A 47 9.57 5.70 -7.62
C LEU A 47 10.42 6.59 -8.55
N ASP A 48 9.75 7.30 -9.47
CA ASP A 48 10.37 8.27 -10.37
C ASP A 48 9.34 9.29 -10.93
N GLN A 49 9.70 9.97 -12.02
CA GLN A 49 8.86 10.95 -12.70
C GLN A 49 7.57 10.36 -13.32
N HIS A 50 7.56 9.07 -13.64
CA HIS A 50 6.46 8.38 -14.31
C HIS A 50 5.87 7.23 -13.50
N HIS A 51 6.55 6.73 -12.46
CA HIS A 51 6.08 5.60 -11.68
C HIS A 51 5.81 5.96 -10.22
N ALA A 52 4.72 5.42 -9.70
CA ALA A 52 4.39 5.47 -8.28
C ALA A 52 3.87 4.12 -7.79
N VAL A 53 4.03 3.84 -6.50
CA VAL A 53 3.47 2.68 -5.83
C VAL A 53 2.45 3.12 -4.79
N LEU A 54 1.30 2.46 -4.78
CA LEU A 54 0.32 2.52 -3.70
C LEU A 54 0.62 1.36 -2.75
N ILE A 55 0.96 1.70 -1.51
CA ILE A 55 1.28 0.75 -0.45
C ILE A 55 0.06 0.67 0.47
N VAL A 56 -0.57 -0.49 0.56
CA VAL A 56 -1.72 -0.73 1.45
C VAL A 56 -1.27 -1.55 2.64
N ARG A 57 -1.34 -0.96 3.83
CA ARG A 57 -0.95 -1.58 5.08
C ARG A 57 -2.14 -2.30 5.74
N PRO A 58 -2.00 -3.58 6.08
CA PRO A 58 -3.02 -4.29 6.81
C PRO A 58 -3.07 -3.77 8.25
N GLY A 59 -4.26 -3.41 8.70
CA GLY A 59 -4.52 -2.76 9.99
C GLY A 59 -5.24 -1.42 9.86
N GLY A 60 -5.20 -0.77 8.69
CA GLY A 60 -6.06 0.39 8.44
C GLY A 60 -7.49 0.01 8.03
N ALA A 61 -7.67 -1.17 7.43
CA ALA A 61 -8.94 -1.61 6.82
C ALA A 61 -9.73 -2.56 7.73
N ARG A 62 -9.75 -2.30 9.04
CA ARG A 62 -10.73 -2.92 9.95
C ARG A 62 -11.82 -1.90 10.29
N GLU A 63 -12.60 -1.56 9.28
CA GLU A 63 -14.00 -1.20 9.50
C GLU A 63 -14.81 -1.65 8.29
N LEU A 64 -15.14 -2.94 8.28
CA LEU A 64 -16.27 -3.46 7.55
C LEU A 64 -17.39 -3.64 8.58
N ALA A 65 -18.37 -2.76 8.47
CA ALA A 65 -19.80 -2.88 8.83
C ALA A 65 -20.17 -3.66 10.09
N CYS A 66 -20.77 -2.96 11.06
CA CYS A 66 -22.21 -2.99 11.36
C CYS A 66 -22.63 -1.63 11.93
#